data_AF-I0LE72-F1
#
_entry.id   AF-I0LE72-F1
#
_cell.length_a   1.000
_cell.length_b   1.000
_cell.length_c   1.000
_cell.angle_alpha   90.00
_cell.angle_beta   90.00
_cell.angle_gamma   90.00
#
_symmetry.space_group_name_H-M   'P 1'
#
loop_
_entity.id
_entity.type
_entity.pdbx_description
1 polymer ?
#
loop_
_entity_poly.entity_id
_entity_poly.type
_entity_poly.pdbx_seq_one_letter_code
_entity_poly.pdbx_strand_id
1 'polypeptide(L)'
;MRRKIPAGVLIALAMLVPAAPAAAQAESPGLDAACQTIERKVYKDIRELYTIDLDTATDLEVRVLTAQILHFARTDALPVLPDEITRQLNDPSADLREFLKTDVQEVWSIALQISVGRTLTNAGVNVRAAAQKALNQASVDAYLAYLNNDLYEARALDCASQPTATQPR
;
A
#
# COMPACT_ATOMS: atom_id res chain seq x y z
N MET A 1 -52.21 -13.90 57.85
CA MET A 1 -51.15 -14.88 58.15
C MET A 1 -50.90 -15.76 56.93
N ARG A 2 -49.61 -15.98 56.56
CA ARG A 2 -49.03 -17.12 55.79
C ARG A 2 -49.64 -17.44 54.40
N ARG A 3 -49.07 -17.02 53.26
CA ARG A 3 -47.81 -17.42 52.56
C ARG A 3 -47.74 -18.91 52.20
N LYS A 4 -47.71 -19.23 50.90
CA LYS A 4 -46.81 -20.22 50.26
C LYS A 4 -46.50 -19.80 48.81
N ILE A 5 -45.22 -19.73 48.50
CA ILE A 5 -44.61 -19.46 47.19
C ILE A 5 -44.07 -20.80 46.68
N PRO A 6 -44.15 -21.12 45.37
CA PRO A 6 -43.12 -21.89 44.67
C PRO A 6 -42.46 -20.96 43.62
N ALA A 7 -41.16 -20.67 43.67
CA ALA A 7 -40.00 -21.52 43.40
C ALA A 7 -39.85 -21.88 41.90
N GLY A 8 -38.75 -21.39 41.29
CA GLY A 8 -38.28 -21.71 39.94
C GLY A 8 -38.86 -20.75 38.89
N VAL A 9 -38.09 -20.05 38.06
CA VAL A 9 -36.90 -20.47 37.34
C VAL A 9 -36.03 -19.23 37.08
N LEU A 10 -34.77 -19.24 37.51
CA LEU A 10 -33.76 -18.30 37.01
C LEU A 10 -33.34 -18.79 35.62
N ILE A 11 -33.88 -18.16 34.57
CA ILE A 11 -33.30 -18.29 33.23
C ILE A 11 -32.03 -17.45 33.23
N ALA A 12 -30.89 -18.10 33.41
CA ALA A 12 -29.61 -17.53 33.05
C ALA A 12 -29.60 -17.36 31.53
N LEU A 13 -29.85 -16.15 31.04
CA LEU A 13 -29.51 -15.77 29.68
C LEU A 13 -27.98 -15.81 29.58
N ALA A 14 -27.46 -16.95 29.10
CA ALA A 14 -26.12 -17.01 28.54
C ALA A 14 -26.12 -16.07 27.33
N MET A 15 -25.56 -14.87 27.51
CA MET A 15 -25.21 -13.96 26.43
C MET A 15 -24.20 -14.68 25.54
N LEU A 16 -24.69 -15.33 24.49
CA LEU A 16 -23.90 -15.76 23.36
C LEU A 16 -23.55 -14.48 22.60
N VAL A 17 -22.51 -13.77 23.06
CA VAL A 17 -21.89 -12.71 22.28
C VAL A 17 -21.30 -13.43 21.06
N PRO A 18 -21.83 -13.23 19.83
CA PRO A 18 -21.13 -13.71 18.66
C PRO A 18 -19.75 -13.08 18.72
N ALA A 19 -18.71 -13.91 18.72
CA ALA A 19 -17.36 -13.46 18.50
C ALA A 19 -17.40 -12.74 17.15
N ALA A 20 -17.52 -11.41 17.17
CA ALA A 20 -17.30 -10.61 15.99
C ALA A 20 -15.91 -11.05 15.50
N PRO A 21 -15.78 -11.51 14.24
CA PRO A 21 -14.46 -11.75 13.71
C PRO A 21 -13.69 -10.46 13.96
N ALA A 22 -12.49 -10.57 14.52
CA ALA A 22 -11.59 -9.44 14.61
C ALA A 22 -11.59 -8.80 13.23
N ALA A 23 -12.22 -7.64 13.11
CA ALA A 23 -12.13 -6.86 11.90
C ALA A 23 -10.64 -6.53 11.82
N ALA A 24 -9.90 -7.30 11.00
CA ALA A 24 -8.69 -6.81 10.40
C ALA A 24 -9.05 -5.40 9.97
N GLN A 25 -8.39 -4.40 10.54
CA GLN A 25 -8.70 -3.00 10.31
C GLN A 25 -8.72 -2.83 8.80
N ALA A 26 -9.92 -2.81 8.21
CA ALA A 26 -10.06 -2.57 6.79
C ALA A 26 -9.47 -1.18 6.62
N GLU A 27 -8.37 -1.07 5.88
CA GLU A 27 -7.73 0.20 5.64
C GLU A 27 -8.80 1.20 5.21
N SER A 28 -8.95 2.27 5.98
CA SER A 28 -10.03 3.23 5.75
C SER A 28 -9.98 3.69 4.30
N PRO A 29 -11.10 3.66 3.56
CA PRO A 29 -11.15 4.12 2.18
C PRO A 29 -10.54 5.52 2.02
N GLY A 30 -9.83 5.74 0.92
CA GLY A 30 -9.20 7.02 0.59
C GLY A 30 -10.06 7.85 -0.35
N LEU A 31 -9.67 9.10 -0.57
CA LEU A 31 -10.23 9.92 -1.66
C LEU A 31 -9.27 9.93 -2.85
N ASP A 32 -9.83 9.98 -4.06
CA ASP A 32 -9.08 10.21 -5.29
C ASP A 32 -9.00 11.71 -5.64
N ALA A 33 -8.42 12.03 -6.80
CA ALA A 33 -8.30 13.42 -7.24
C ALA A 33 -9.64 14.07 -7.62
N ALA A 34 -10.69 13.27 -7.87
CA ALA A 34 -12.05 13.72 -8.14
C ALA A 34 -12.92 13.73 -6.87
N CYS A 35 -12.31 13.57 -5.69
CA CYS A 35 -12.99 13.51 -4.40
C CYS A 35 -13.99 12.36 -4.27
N GLN A 36 -13.77 11.27 -5.01
CA GLN A 36 -14.52 10.04 -4.91
C GLN A 36 -13.84 9.08 -3.92
N THR A 37 -14.66 8.33 -3.18
CA THR A 37 -14.16 7.29 -2.29
C THR A 37 -13.62 6.13 -3.11
N ILE A 38 -12.36 5.75 -2.84
CA ILE A 38 -11.66 4.65 -3.48
C ILE A 38 -11.04 3.72 -2.44
N GLU A 39 -10.87 2.46 -2.82
CA GLU A 39 -9.97 1.57 -2.09
C GLU A 39 -8.54 2.12 -2.23
N ARG A 40 -7.82 2.14 -1.10
CA ARG A 40 -6.45 2.63 -1.09
C ARG A 40 -5.55 1.58 -1.71
N LYS A 41 -4.74 2.02 -2.66
CA LYS A 41 -3.58 1.25 -3.10
C LYS A 41 -2.48 1.32 -2.05
N VAL A 42 -1.93 0.16 -1.70
CA VAL A 42 -0.81 0.00 -0.78
C VAL A 42 0.36 -0.62 -1.52
N TYR A 43 1.41 0.16 -1.70
CA TYR A 43 2.67 -0.28 -2.28
C TYR A 43 3.46 -1.08 -1.27
N LYS A 44 4.04 -2.18 -1.73
CA LYS A 44 4.92 -3.01 -0.91
C LYS A 44 6.31 -2.38 -0.75
N ASP A 45 6.91 -2.62 0.40
CA ASP A 45 8.34 -2.43 0.57
C ASP A 45 9.07 -3.63 -0.04
N ILE A 46 9.98 -3.37 -0.97
CA ILE A 46 10.77 -4.42 -1.61
C ILE A 46 11.54 -5.25 -0.58
N ARG A 47 11.97 -4.65 0.54
CA ARG A 47 12.72 -5.33 1.60
C ARG A 47 11.92 -6.46 2.25
N GLU A 48 10.59 -6.36 2.27
CA GLU A 48 9.69 -7.42 2.77
C GLU A 48 9.63 -8.62 1.83
N LEU A 49 10.04 -8.46 0.56
CA LEU A 49 9.99 -9.52 -0.44
C LEU A 49 11.23 -10.43 -0.39
N TYR A 50 12.31 -9.99 0.25
CA TYR A 50 13.53 -10.79 0.39
C TYR A 50 13.36 -11.84 1.50
N THR A 51 12.78 -12.98 1.13
CA THR A 51 12.55 -14.10 2.05
C THR A 51 13.68 -15.12 2.06
N ILE A 52 14.71 -14.92 1.25
CA ILE A 52 15.87 -15.81 1.10
C ILE A 52 17.17 -15.03 1.30
N ASP A 53 18.22 -15.72 1.74
CA ASP A 53 19.57 -15.19 1.77
C ASP A 53 20.22 -15.34 0.38
N LEU A 54 20.51 -14.21 -0.27
CA LEU A 54 21.09 -14.20 -1.61
C LEU A 54 22.50 -14.77 -1.69
N ASP A 55 23.26 -14.79 -0.60
CA ASP A 55 24.62 -15.34 -0.57
C ASP A 55 24.64 -16.87 -0.62
N THR A 56 23.55 -17.51 -0.17
CA THR A 56 23.46 -18.97 -0.05
C THR A 56 22.36 -19.60 -0.92
N ALA A 57 21.44 -18.78 -1.45
CA ALA A 57 20.36 -19.23 -2.31
C ALA A 57 20.87 -19.88 -3.61
N THR A 58 20.16 -20.93 -4.02
CA THR A 58 20.33 -21.54 -5.34
C THR A 58 19.88 -20.60 -6.46
N ASP A 59 20.38 -20.80 -7.67
CA ASP A 59 20.00 -19.97 -8.82
C ASP A 59 18.49 -20.07 -9.14
N LEU A 60 17.87 -21.21 -8.82
CA LEU A 60 16.42 -21.38 -8.93
C LEU A 60 15.67 -20.49 -7.93
N GLU A 61 16.10 -20.46 -6.67
CA GLU A 61 15.49 -19.61 -5.64
C GLU A 61 15.66 -18.12 -5.98
N VAL A 62 16.84 -17.71 -6.45
CA VAL A 62 17.10 -16.35 -6.95
C VAL A 62 16.12 -16.00 -8.07
N ARG A 63 15.98 -16.88 -9.09
CA ARG A 63 15.05 -16.65 -10.21
C ARG A 63 13.59 -16.59 -9.75
N VAL A 64 13.20 -17.41 -8.78
CA VAL A 64 11.85 -17.38 -8.19
C VAL A 64 11.61 -16.05 -7.46
N LEU A 65 12.56 -15.59 -6.64
CA LEU A 65 12.47 -14.28 -5.98
C LEU A 65 12.36 -13.15 -7.01
N THR A 66 13.20 -13.14 -8.04
CA THR A 66 13.12 -12.14 -9.12
C THR A 66 11.74 -12.13 -9.80
N ALA A 67 11.15 -13.31 -10.05
CA ALA A 67 9.81 -13.41 -10.61
C ALA A 67 8.71 -12.93 -9.65
N GLN A 68 8.86 -13.14 -8.34
CA GLN A 68 7.95 -12.60 -7.33
C GLN A 68 8.02 -11.06 -7.27
N ILE A 69 9.22 -10.49 -7.29
CA ILE A 69 9.40 -9.03 -7.34
C ILE A 69 8.75 -8.46 -8.62
N LEU A 70 8.92 -9.13 -9.77
CA LEU A 70 8.23 -8.74 -11.01
C LEU A 70 6.71 -8.76 -10.88
N HIS A 71 6.15 -9.77 -10.20
CA HIS A 71 4.72 -9.85 -9.94
C HIS A 71 4.23 -8.63 -9.16
N PHE A 72 4.87 -8.30 -8.04
CA PHE A 72 4.51 -7.12 -7.25
C PHE A 72 4.70 -5.82 -8.02
N ALA A 73 5.80 -5.68 -8.77
CA ALA A 73 6.03 -4.50 -9.60
C ALA A 73 4.92 -4.28 -10.65
N ARG A 74 4.40 -5.37 -11.24
CA ARG A 74 3.27 -5.31 -12.19
C ARG A 74 1.94 -5.01 -11.50
N THR A 75 1.66 -5.67 -10.38
CA THR A 75 0.45 -5.43 -9.57
C THR A 75 0.40 -3.98 -9.10
N ASP A 76 1.54 -3.45 -8.67
CA ASP A 76 1.69 -2.06 -8.26
C ASP A 76 1.88 -1.12 -9.45
N ALA A 77 1.78 -1.59 -10.69
CA ALA A 77 1.95 -0.79 -11.91
C ALA A 77 3.17 0.16 -11.85
N LEU A 78 4.25 -0.32 -11.23
CA LEU A 78 5.46 0.46 -11.03
C LEU A 78 6.06 0.80 -12.40
N PRO A 79 6.39 2.06 -12.67
CA PRO A 79 7.01 2.43 -13.93
C PRO A 79 8.44 1.90 -14.01
N VAL A 80 8.90 1.53 -15.21
CA VAL A 80 10.28 1.11 -15.53
C VAL A 80 10.69 -0.25 -14.93
N LEU A 81 10.41 -0.50 -13.66
CA LEU A 81 10.87 -1.68 -12.94
C LEU A 81 10.42 -3.02 -13.56
N PRO A 82 9.15 -3.22 -13.97
CA PRO A 82 8.74 -4.46 -14.62
C PRO A 82 9.53 -4.77 -15.89
N ASP A 83 9.86 -3.75 -16.69
CA ASP A 83 10.60 -3.90 -17.92
C ASP A 83 12.07 -4.23 -17.65
N GLU A 84 12.66 -3.60 -16.64
CA GLU A 84 14.01 -3.91 -16.15
C GLU A 84 14.12 -5.38 -15.71
N ILE A 85 13.25 -5.81 -14.79
CA ILE A 85 13.28 -7.18 -14.28
C ILE A 85 13.01 -8.19 -15.40
N THR A 86 12.07 -7.89 -16.31
CA THR A 86 11.79 -8.76 -17.46
C THR A 86 13.02 -8.92 -18.34
N ARG A 87 13.81 -7.86 -18.55
CA ARG A 87 15.06 -7.93 -19.33
C ARG A 87 16.08 -8.82 -18.65
N GLN A 88 16.30 -8.66 -17.35
CA GLN A 88 17.24 -9.47 -16.58
C GLN A 88 16.84 -10.96 -16.58
N LEU A 89 15.54 -11.26 -16.43
CA LEU A 89 15.05 -12.65 -16.46
C LEU A 89 15.24 -13.35 -17.82
N ASN A 90 15.21 -12.58 -18.91
CA ASN A 90 15.32 -13.08 -20.29
C ASN A 90 16.76 -13.11 -20.81
N ASP A 91 17.71 -12.47 -20.13
CA ASP A 91 19.11 -12.47 -20.49
C ASP A 91 19.80 -13.72 -19.91
N PRO A 92 20.29 -14.66 -20.75
CA PRO A 92 20.97 -15.86 -20.28
C PRO A 92 22.34 -15.57 -19.64
N SER A 93 22.90 -14.37 -19.84
CA SER A 93 24.17 -13.94 -19.27
C SER A 93 24.02 -13.07 -18.02
N ALA A 94 22.78 -12.71 -17.64
CA ALA A 94 22.53 -11.89 -16.46
C ALA A 94 22.88 -12.61 -15.17
N ASP A 95 23.63 -11.93 -14.30
CA ASP A 95 23.79 -12.32 -12.91
C ASP A 95 22.62 -11.78 -12.10
N LEU A 96 21.56 -12.58 -11.99
CA LEU A 96 20.36 -12.21 -11.23
C LEU A 96 20.66 -11.97 -9.74
N ARG A 97 21.66 -12.64 -9.19
CA ARG A 97 22.02 -12.49 -7.77
C ARG A 97 22.64 -11.11 -7.55
N GLU A 98 23.56 -10.71 -8.41
CA GLU A 98 24.14 -9.36 -8.36
C GLU A 98 23.06 -8.29 -8.58
N PHE A 99 22.22 -8.45 -9.62
CA PHE A 99 21.11 -7.54 -9.87
C PHE A 99 20.20 -7.35 -8.65
N LEU A 100 19.87 -8.44 -7.93
CA LEU A 100 19.05 -8.35 -6.71
C LEU A 100 19.78 -7.72 -5.52
N LYS A 101 21.12 -7.74 -5.46
CA LYS A 101 21.89 -7.15 -4.37
C LYS A 101 22.11 -5.66 -4.54
N THR A 102 22.36 -5.22 -5.77
CA THR A 102 22.81 -3.85 -6.04
C THR A 102 21.74 -3.01 -6.71
N ASP A 103 21.14 -3.53 -7.78
CA ASP A 103 20.47 -2.68 -8.76
C ASP A 103 18.96 -2.59 -8.52
N VAL A 104 18.33 -3.70 -8.12
CA VAL A 104 16.86 -3.75 -8.03
C VAL A 104 16.31 -2.76 -7.00
N GLN A 105 17.04 -2.49 -5.91
CA GLN A 105 16.62 -1.52 -4.90
C GLN A 105 16.66 -0.08 -5.45
N GLU A 106 17.67 0.25 -6.26
CA GLU A 106 17.77 1.54 -6.92
C GLU A 106 16.63 1.72 -7.94
N VAL A 107 16.41 0.73 -8.80
CA VAL A 107 15.35 0.77 -9.81
C VAL A 107 13.97 0.84 -9.16
N TRP A 108 13.76 0.13 -8.04
CA TRP A 108 12.53 0.23 -7.25
C TRP A 108 12.33 1.64 -6.67
N SER A 109 13.38 2.22 -6.10
CA SER A 109 13.35 3.59 -5.58
C SER A 109 12.97 4.60 -6.68
N ILE A 110 13.59 4.49 -7.87
CA ILE A 110 13.27 5.32 -9.04
C ILE A 110 11.80 5.13 -9.45
N ALA A 111 11.31 3.89 -9.49
CA ALA A 111 9.92 3.61 -9.85
C ALA A 111 8.92 4.25 -8.87
N LEU A 112 9.21 4.20 -7.56
CA LEU A 112 8.43 4.88 -6.54
C LEU A 112 8.49 6.40 -6.70
N GLN A 113 9.68 6.96 -6.91
CA GLN A 113 9.88 8.39 -7.14
C GLN A 113 9.05 8.89 -8.34
N ILE A 114 9.07 8.16 -9.47
CA ILE A 114 8.25 8.49 -10.64
C ILE A 114 6.76 8.40 -10.29
N SER A 115 6.36 7.40 -9.50
CA SER A 115 4.98 7.25 -9.05
C SER A 115 4.53 8.43 -8.17
N VAL A 116 5.40 8.94 -7.29
CA VAL A 116 5.18 10.22 -6.57
C VAL A 116 5.08 11.39 -7.55
N GLY A 117 5.99 11.48 -8.53
CA GLY A 117 5.95 12.55 -9.53
C GLY A 117 4.63 12.58 -10.32
N ARG A 118 4.06 11.41 -10.62
CA ARG A 118 2.79 11.29 -11.35
C ARG A 118 1.59 11.81 -10.56
N THR A 119 1.63 11.81 -9.22
CA THR A 119 0.52 12.37 -8.43
C THR A 119 0.44 13.89 -8.51
N LEU A 120 1.52 14.58 -8.93
CA LEU A 120 1.56 16.04 -9.07
C LEU A 120 0.72 16.56 -10.25
N THR A 121 0.36 15.70 -11.21
CA THR A 121 -0.49 16.08 -12.34
C THR A 121 -1.88 16.48 -11.84
N ASN A 122 -2.26 17.75 -12.08
CA ASN A 122 -3.52 18.33 -11.60
C ASN A 122 -3.72 18.27 -10.07
N ALA A 123 -2.64 18.14 -9.30
CA ALA A 123 -2.71 18.09 -7.84
C ALA A 123 -3.20 19.42 -7.25
N GLY A 124 -3.99 19.33 -6.17
CA GLY A 124 -4.29 20.44 -5.27
C GLY A 124 -3.09 20.84 -4.43
N VAL A 125 -3.25 21.88 -3.62
CA VAL A 125 -2.15 22.50 -2.87
C VAL A 125 -1.55 21.55 -1.84
N ASN A 126 -2.38 20.76 -1.15
CA ASN A 126 -1.94 19.84 -0.12
C ASN A 126 -1.22 18.64 -0.75
N VAL A 127 -1.75 18.07 -1.83
CA VAL A 127 -1.09 16.96 -2.55
C VAL A 127 0.28 17.40 -3.08
N ARG A 128 0.40 18.61 -3.64
CA ARG A 128 1.70 19.16 -4.08
C ARG A 128 2.69 19.29 -2.94
N ALA A 129 2.26 19.85 -1.80
CA ALA A 129 3.13 20.03 -0.64
C ALA A 129 3.62 18.68 -0.08
N ALA A 130 2.72 17.71 0.07
CA ALA A 130 3.06 16.37 0.55
C ALA A 130 4.00 15.62 -0.42
N ALA A 131 3.72 15.67 -1.72
CA ALA A 131 4.57 15.05 -2.73
C ALA A 131 5.98 15.68 -2.74
N GLN A 132 6.07 17.01 -2.69
CA GLN A 132 7.36 17.69 -2.70
C GLN A 132 8.17 17.37 -1.45
N LYS A 133 7.53 17.22 -0.28
CA LYS A 133 8.20 16.75 0.94
C LYS A 133 8.83 15.37 0.73
N ALA A 134 8.08 14.42 0.16
CA ALA A 134 8.61 13.08 -0.12
C ALA A 134 9.76 13.12 -1.15
N LEU A 135 9.60 13.88 -2.23
CA LEU A 135 10.64 14.06 -3.25
C LEU A 135 11.92 14.70 -2.69
N ASN A 136 11.80 15.65 -1.77
CA ASN A 136 12.95 16.30 -1.14
C ASN A 136 13.70 15.38 -0.16
N GLN A 137 12.98 14.49 0.53
CA GLN A 137 13.60 13.50 1.42
C GLN A 137 14.34 12.40 0.65
N ALA A 138 13.88 12.10 -0.57
CA ALA A 138 14.54 11.23 -1.53
C ALA A 138 14.92 9.83 -0.98
N SER A 139 14.00 9.19 -0.25
CA SER A 139 14.18 7.83 0.26
C SER A 139 12.97 6.94 -0.05
N VAL A 140 13.22 5.63 -0.13
CA VAL A 140 12.17 4.60 -0.30
C VAL A 140 11.09 4.75 0.78
N ASP A 141 11.49 4.93 2.03
CA ASP A 141 10.57 5.13 3.16
C ASP A 141 9.67 6.36 2.97
N ALA A 142 10.23 7.47 2.49
CA ALA A 142 9.47 8.69 2.25
C ALA A 142 8.47 8.52 1.10
N TYR A 143 8.88 7.84 0.03
CA TYR A 143 8.00 7.56 -1.11
C TYR A 143 6.87 6.61 -0.73
N LEU A 144 7.16 5.54 0.02
CA LEU A 144 6.15 4.61 0.49
C LEU A 144 5.19 5.28 1.49
N ALA A 145 5.70 6.04 2.46
CA ALA A 145 4.87 6.79 3.40
C ALA A 145 3.89 7.72 2.66
N TYR A 146 4.39 8.44 1.66
CA TYR A 146 3.57 9.31 0.83
C TYR A 146 2.52 8.55 0.02
N LEU A 147 2.95 7.56 -0.78
CA LEU A 147 2.04 6.84 -1.68
C LEU A 147 0.99 6.04 -0.92
N ASN A 148 1.35 5.49 0.23
CA ASN A 148 0.46 4.67 1.02
C ASN A 148 -0.45 5.51 1.90
N ASN A 149 0.02 6.60 2.51
CA ASN A 149 -0.75 7.37 3.51
C ASN A 149 -0.92 8.85 3.12
N ASP A 150 0.16 9.62 3.07
CA ASP A 150 0.07 11.09 3.01
C ASP A 150 -0.66 11.59 1.76
N LEU A 151 -0.61 10.86 0.65
CA LEU A 151 -1.37 11.16 -0.56
C LEU A 151 -2.87 11.23 -0.29
N TYR A 152 -3.43 10.27 0.44
CA TYR A 152 -4.87 10.20 0.71
C TYR A 152 -5.29 11.25 1.74
N GLU A 153 -4.46 11.51 2.75
CA GLU A 153 -4.67 12.59 3.72
C GLU A 153 -4.66 13.96 3.02
N ALA A 154 -3.69 14.19 2.14
CA ALA A 154 -3.58 15.42 1.37
C ALA A 154 -4.75 15.61 0.41
N ARG A 155 -5.23 14.55 -0.24
CA ARG A 155 -6.45 14.60 -1.07
C ARG A 155 -7.68 14.95 -0.25
N ALA A 156 -7.82 14.42 0.97
CA ALA A 156 -8.93 14.79 1.85
C ALA A 156 -8.94 16.28 2.19
N LEU A 157 -7.77 16.87 2.45
CA LEU A 157 -7.62 18.31 2.66
C LEU A 157 -7.95 19.12 1.39
N ASP A 158 -7.47 18.68 0.22
CA ASP A 158 -7.76 19.34 -1.06
C ASP A 158 -9.26 19.29 -1.40
N CYS A 159 -9.93 18.16 -1.14
CA CYS A 159 -11.35 17.97 -1.34
C CYS A 159 -12.21 18.81 -0.39
N ALA A 160 -11.84 18.87 0.89
CA ALA A 160 -12.51 19.72 1.87
C ALA A 160 -12.38 21.22 1.55
N SER A 161 -11.37 21.60 0.76
CA SER A 161 -11.11 22.98 0.35
C SER A 161 -11.83 23.38 -0.95
N GLN A 162 -12.48 22.43 -1.65
CA GLN A 162 -13.20 22.73 -2.88
C GLN A 162 -14.47 23.54 -2.57
N PRO A 163 -14.77 24.60 -3.35
CA PRO A 163 -16.03 25.32 -3.20
C PRO A 163 -17.21 24.37 -3.43
N THR A 164 -18.16 24.30 -2.49
CA THR A 164 -19.42 23.61 -2.72
C THR A 164 -20.08 24.24 -3.93
N ALA A 165 -20.39 23.46 -4.97
CA ALA A 165 -21.02 23.98 -6.18
C ALA A 165 -22.31 24.74 -5.80
N THR A 166 -22.32 26.05 -6.00
CA THR A 166 -23.52 26.87 -5.89
C THR A 166 -24.48 26.38 -6.96
N GLN A 167 -25.59 25.75 -6.56
CA GLN A 167 -26.64 25.35 -7.50
C GLN A 167 -27.10 26.59 -8.29
N PRO A 168 -27.10 26.54 -9.64
CA PRO A 168 -27.72 27.58 -10.43
C PRO A 168 -29.23 27.58 -10.12
N ARG A 169 -29.76 28.76 -9.78
CA ARG A 169 -31.20 29.00 -9.62
C ARG A 169 -31.95 28.86 -10.93
#